data_AF-A0A859FFC4-F1
#
_entry.id   AF-A0A859FFC4-F1
#
_cell.length_a   1.000
_cell.length_b   1.000
_cell.length_c   1.000
_cell.angle_alpha   90.00
_cell.angle_beta   90.00
_cell.angle_gamma   90.00
#
_symmetry.space_group_name_H-M   'P 1'
#
loop_
_entity.id
_entity.type
_entity.pdbx_description
1 polymer ?
#
loop_
_entity_poly.entity_id
_entity_poly.type
_entity_poly.pdbx_seq_one_letter_code
_entity_poly.pdbx_strand_id
1 'polypeptide(L)'
;MFYLGQKRVLHKQHYMEVGDYMQSCQLCSGSIPLNDSGTLVVTATDKEIIPELWKSLQQTTPQAEHTEGTISISYSSWNELLATVTAVTDSPLQKKSVYGSLVPQTMESFQSRVDYPISQLQKQIEHPNYVKIIQEQIFQSAMQPILSTTTSEIYGYEFLLRAKDDKYPFYPGELFDFSQESGLQSLLDSQARIASIRTSSKLLPKGIKRFINFLPSSIYDPAHCLKSTFRAIEKYQVDPADLVFEVVETEKIQDIKHLQYIFDEYKKAGVSVALDDIGSGYATIDVLKQLKPNVAKIDRELVKDCHKDSSKLDRIKLYRDITHEFGATLLAEGIETPEEYEAVRGYVDFVQGYYFGKPMMKPL
;
A
#
# COMPACT_ATOMS: atom_id res chain seq x y z
N MET A 1 -6.28 48.74 41.68
CA MET A 1 -7.62 48.33 42.13
C MET A 1 -7.94 46.98 41.50
N PHE A 2 -8.46 46.04 42.29
CA PHE A 2 -8.61 44.61 42.04
C PHE A 2 -9.67 44.22 40.98
N TYR A 3 -9.37 43.16 40.21
CA TYR A 3 -10.13 41.91 39.97
C TYR A 3 -11.69 41.85 39.91
N LEU A 4 -12.15 41.04 38.93
CA LEU A 4 -13.31 40.09 38.87
C LEU A 4 -14.53 40.45 37.98
N GLY A 5 -14.91 39.49 37.11
CA GLY A 5 -16.31 39.29 36.72
C GLY A 5 -16.61 38.68 35.34
N GLN A 6 -16.60 37.35 35.24
CA GLN A 6 -16.99 36.51 34.09
C GLN A 6 -18.48 36.62 33.64
N LYS A 7 -18.74 36.10 32.42
CA LYS A 7 -19.91 35.30 31.90
C LYS A 7 -20.52 35.94 30.64
N ARG A 8 -20.82 35.26 29.53
CA ARG A 8 -20.95 33.83 29.16
C ARG A 8 -20.76 33.73 27.64
N VAL A 9 -19.90 32.80 27.19
CA VAL A 9 -19.82 32.35 25.79
C VAL A 9 -20.89 31.27 25.61
N LEU A 10 -21.81 31.45 24.65
CA LEU A 10 -22.72 30.40 24.22
C LEU A 10 -22.04 29.56 23.14
N HIS A 11 -21.39 28.48 23.58
CA HIS A 11 -21.10 27.34 22.72
C HIS A 11 -22.43 26.67 22.34
N LYS A 12 -22.80 26.69 21.05
CA LYS A 12 -23.66 25.66 20.48
C LYS A 12 -22.77 24.61 19.85
N GLN A 13 -22.53 23.55 20.62
CA GLN A 13 -22.16 22.25 20.08
C GLN A 13 -23.32 21.76 19.21
N HIS A 14 -23.08 21.55 17.92
CA HIS A 14 -23.81 20.54 17.17
C HIS A 14 -22.87 19.34 17.07
N TYR A 15 -23.13 18.37 17.93
CA TYR A 15 -22.67 17.00 17.76
C TYR A 15 -23.33 16.50 16.48
N MET A 16 -22.56 16.44 15.39
CA MET A 16 -22.93 15.58 14.27
C MET A 16 -22.61 14.15 14.69
N GLU A 17 -23.65 13.33 14.67
CA GLU A 17 -23.63 11.92 15.00
C GLU A 17 -22.62 11.16 14.14
N VAL A 18 -22.04 10.14 14.76
CA VAL A 18 -21.11 9.18 14.16
C VAL A 18 -21.90 8.34 13.14
N GLY A 19 -22.02 8.81 11.89
CA GLY A 19 -22.91 8.13 10.95
C GLY A 19 -22.78 8.41 9.46
N ASP A 20 -21.86 9.26 8.98
CA ASP A 20 -21.89 9.63 7.54
C ASP A 20 -20.50 9.95 6.93
N TYR A 21 -19.53 9.05 7.09
CA TYR A 21 -18.11 9.27 6.70
C TYR A 21 -17.56 8.24 5.70
N MET A 22 -18.25 7.97 4.58
CA MET A 22 -17.68 7.15 3.50
C MET A 22 -18.15 7.62 2.10
N GLN A 23 -17.62 8.77 1.63
CA GLN A 23 -17.27 8.83 0.20
C GLN A 23 -15.85 8.29 0.06
N SER A 24 -15.72 6.98 0.23
CA SER A 24 -14.47 6.24 0.10
C SER A 24 -14.35 5.69 -1.32
N CYS A 25 -13.13 5.72 -1.87
CA CYS A 25 -12.77 4.93 -3.04
C CYS A 25 -13.21 3.48 -2.81
N GLN A 26 -14.10 2.95 -3.66
CA GLN A 26 -14.63 1.58 -3.51
C GLN A 26 -13.51 0.52 -3.48
N LEU A 27 -12.39 0.77 -4.16
CA LEU A 27 -11.22 -0.11 -4.16
C LEU A 27 -10.40 -0.02 -2.87
N CYS A 28 -10.46 1.10 -2.14
CA CYS A 28 -9.76 1.30 -0.87
C CYS A 28 -10.65 1.04 0.36
N SER A 29 -11.93 0.73 0.16
CA SER A 29 -12.88 0.46 1.25
C SER A 29 -13.78 -0.76 1.02
N GLY A 30 -13.62 -1.45 -0.11
CA GLY A 30 -14.40 -2.64 -0.42
C GLY A 30 -14.11 -3.76 0.58
N SER A 31 -15.15 -4.22 1.26
CA SER A 31 -15.10 -5.42 2.09
C SER A 31 -15.80 -6.56 1.36
N ILE A 32 -15.13 -7.69 1.26
CA ILE A 32 -15.67 -8.96 0.76
C ILE A 32 -16.16 -9.75 1.97
N PRO A 33 -17.46 -10.05 2.07
CA PRO A 33 -18.01 -10.81 3.18
C PRO A 33 -17.79 -12.32 2.95
N LEU A 34 -16.58 -12.79 3.23
CA LEU A 34 -16.25 -14.22 3.19
C LEU A 34 -16.96 -14.94 4.35
N ASN A 35 -18.17 -15.42 4.07
CA ASN A 35 -19.01 -16.18 5.01
C ASN A 35 -19.11 -17.65 4.57
N ASP A 36 -19.42 -18.54 5.51
CA ASP A 36 -19.63 -19.98 5.22
C ASP A 36 -20.87 -20.25 4.36
N SER A 37 -21.83 -19.32 4.30
CA SER A 37 -23.01 -19.37 3.45
C SER A 37 -23.34 -18.01 2.85
N GLY A 38 -24.00 -18.00 1.69
CA GLY A 38 -24.31 -16.78 0.95
C GLY A 38 -24.78 -17.06 -0.47
N THR A 39 -24.69 -16.04 -1.30
CA THR A 39 -24.95 -16.13 -2.73
C THR A 39 -23.77 -15.54 -3.49
N LEU A 40 -23.19 -16.33 -4.40
CA LEU A 40 -22.29 -15.83 -5.43
C LEU A 40 -23.14 -15.21 -6.54
N VAL A 41 -22.92 -13.95 -6.85
CA VAL A 41 -23.57 -13.29 -7.99
C VAL A 41 -22.55 -13.05 -9.08
N VAL A 42 -22.77 -13.66 -10.24
CA VAL A 42 -21.93 -13.56 -11.44
C VAL A 42 -22.58 -12.58 -12.41
N THR A 43 -21.79 -11.64 -12.90
CA THR A 43 -22.15 -10.64 -13.90
C THR A 43 -21.13 -10.66 -15.03
N ALA A 44 -21.46 -10.03 -16.14
CA ALA A 44 -20.50 -9.83 -17.23
C ALA A 44 -20.64 -8.45 -17.86
N THR A 45 -19.53 -7.91 -18.38
CA THR A 45 -19.54 -6.67 -19.18
C THR A 45 -20.40 -6.87 -20.43
N ASP A 46 -20.21 -8.00 -21.11
CA ASP A 46 -21.08 -8.46 -22.18
C ASP A 46 -22.15 -9.39 -21.61
N LYS A 47 -23.37 -8.86 -21.47
CA LYS A 47 -24.51 -9.60 -20.92
C LYS A 47 -24.95 -10.77 -21.81
N GLU A 48 -24.56 -10.80 -23.08
CA GLU A 48 -24.95 -11.88 -24.00
C GLU A 48 -24.26 -13.22 -23.66
N ILE A 49 -23.14 -13.18 -22.93
CA ILE A 49 -22.40 -14.37 -22.50
C ILE A 49 -23.12 -15.09 -21.34
N ILE A 50 -23.91 -14.36 -20.54
CA ILE A 50 -24.51 -14.87 -19.29
C ILE A 50 -25.44 -16.08 -19.51
N PRO A 51 -26.37 -16.08 -20.50
CA PRO A 51 -27.20 -17.25 -20.76
C PRO A 51 -26.41 -18.50 -21.17
N GLU A 52 -25.32 -18.33 -21.92
CA GLU A 52 -24.46 -19.44 -22.35
C GLU A 52 -23.63 -19.98 -21.17
N LEU A 53 -23.06 -19.08 -20.38
CA LEU A 53 -22.35 -19.40 -19.15
C LEU A 53 -23.27 -20.15 -18.17
N TRP A 54 -24.47 -19.64 -17.92
CA TRP A 54 -25.46 -20.30 -17.06
C TRP A 54 -25.78 -21.72 -17.54
N LYS A 55 -26.03 -21.92 -18.84
CA LYS A 55 -26.27 -23.26 -19.41
C LYS A 55 -25.09 -24.20 -19.17
N SER A 56 -23.85 -23.71 -19.31
CA SER A 56 -22.65 -24.52 -19.06
C SER A 56 -22.51 -24.93 -17.58
N LEU A 57 -23.01 -24.09 -16.67
CA LEU A 57 -22.93 -24.28 -15.22
C LEU A 57 -24.03 -25.20 -14.65
N GLN A 58 -25.11 -25.48 -15.39
CA GLN A 58 -26.22 -26.32 -14.90
C GLN A 58 -25.81 -27.74 -14.48
N GLN A 59 -24.74 -28.28 -15.08
CA GLN A 59 -24.26 -29.63 -14.76
C GLN A 59 -23.51 -29.69 -13.44
N THR A 60 -22.77 -28.63 -13.10
CA THR A 60 -21.90 -28.56 -11.92
C THR A 60 -22.53 -27.80 -10.76
N THR A 61 -23.45 -26.88 -11.06
CA THR A 61 -24.13 -25.99 -10.10
C THR A 61 -25.63 -25.91 -10.42
N PRO A 62 -26.40 -26.97 -10.17
CA PRO A 62 -27.83 -27.03 -10.53
C PRO A 62 -28.70 -25.99 -9.81
N GLN A 63 -28.20 -25.42 -8.71
CA GLN A 63 -28.83 -24.34 -7.94
C GLN A 63 -28.60 -22.93 -8.53
N ALA A 64 -27.91 -22.81 -9.67
CA ALA A 64 -27.68 -21.54 -10.34
C ALA A 64 -28.97 -21.00 -10.98
N GLU A 65 -29.41 -19.82 -10.55
CA GLU A 65 -30.55 -19.10 -11.09
C GLU A 65 -30.06 -17.99 -12.02
N HIS A 66 -30.73 -17.78 -13.15
CA HIS A 66 -30.42 -16.70 -14.10
C HIS A 66 -31.57 -15.69 -14.17
N THR A 67 -31.27 -14.42 -13.88
CA THR A 67 -32.22 -13.31 -13.97
C THR A 67 -31.55 -12.08 -14.59
N GLU A 68 -32.16 -11.51 -15.63
CA GLU A 68 -31.78 -10.20 -16.22
C GLU A 68 -30.27 -9.99 -16.49
N GLY A 69 -29.57 -11.01 -16.98
CA GLY A 69 -28.14 -10.92 -17.28
C GLY A 69 -27.23 -11.06 -16.05
N THR A 70 -27.72 -11.71 -15.01
CA THR A 70 -26.94 -12.12 -13.83
C THR A 70 -27.19 -13.59 -13.50
N ILE A 71 -26.20 -14.27 -12.93
CA ILE A 71 -26.34 -15.62 -12.39
C ILE A 71 -26.18 -15.55 -10.87
N SER A 72 -27.14 -16.07 -10.13
CA SER A 72 -27.12 -16.16 -8.67
C SER A 72 -26.97 -17.61 -8.26
N ILE A 73 -25.96 -17.91 -7.46
CA ILE A 73 -25.65 -19.27 -7.01
C ILE A 73 -25.55 -19.26 -5.49
N SER A 74 -26.55 -19.83 -4.84
CA SER A 74 -26.55 -20.00 -3.39
C SER A 74 -25.53 -21.05 -2.99
N TYR A 75 -24.81 -20.80 -1.89
CA TYR A 75 -23.88 -21.74 -1.29
C TYR A 75 -24.10 -21.81 0.22
N SER A 76 -23.82 -22.97 0.81
CA SER A 76 -24.03 -23.30 2.21
C SER A 76 -22.77 -23.75 2.95
N SER A 77 -21.66 -23.88 2.21
CA SER A 77 -20.33 -24.18 2.77
C SER A 77 -19.22 -23.55 1.93
N TRP A 78 -18.03 -23.42 2.53
CA TRP A 78 -16.82 -22.96 1.84
C TRP A 78 -16.44 -23.81 0.62
N ASN A 79 -16.54 -25.13 0.76
CA ASN A 79 -16.20 -26.06 -0.32
C ASN A 79 -17.16 -25.91 -1.52
N GLU A 80 -18.43 -25.65 -1.24
CA GLU A 80 -19.44 -25.39 -2.28
C GLU A 80 -19.16 -24.07 -3.00
N LEU A 81 -18.81 -23.02 -2.25
CA LEU A 81 -18.41 -21.74 -2.83
C LEU A 81 -17.17 -21.89 -3.73
N LEU A 82 -16.13 -22.58 -3.24
CA LEU A 82 -14.90 -22.79 -3.99
C LEU A 82 -15.16 -23.59 -5.28
N ALA A 83 -15.95 -24.66 -5.20
CA ALA A 83 -16.32 -25.45 -6.37
C ALA A 83 -17.10 -24.62 -7.41
N THR A 84 -18.02 -23.78 -6.93
CA THR A 84 -18.83 -22.91 -7.77
C THR A 84 -17.98 -21.87 -8.49
N VAL A 85 -17.14 -21.11 -7.76
CA VAL A 85 -16.29 -20.08 -8.38
C VAL A 85 -15.30 -20.71 -9.37
N THR A 86 -14.76 -21.89 -9.05
CA THR A 86 -13.87 -22.64 -9.95
C THR A 86 -14.59 -23.01 -11.25
N ALA A 87 -15.82 -23.52 -11.17
CA ALA A 87 -16.59 -23.85 -12.37
C ALA A 87 -16.87 -22.63 -13.27
N VAL A 88 -17.09 -21.46 -12.68
CA VAL A 88 -17.24 -20.21 -13.44
C VAL A 88 -15.91 -19.79 -14.06
N THR A 89 -14.80 -19.88 -13.32
CA THR A 89 -13.47 -19.50 -13.81
C THR A 89 -12.97 -20.40 -14.94
N ASP A 90 -13.15 -21.71 -14.83
CA ASP A 90 -12.68 -22.70 -15.82
C ASP A 90 -13.52 -22.71 -17.10
N SER A 91 -14.64 -21.98 -17.12
CA SER A 91 -15.48 -21.88 -18.31
C SER A 91 -14.70 -21.19 -19.46
N PRO A 92 -14.73 -21.74 -20.69
CA PRO A 92 -14.08 -21.11 -21.84
C PRO A 92 -14.66 -19.73 -22.20
N LEU A 93 -15.82 -19.41 -21.64
CA LEU A 93 -16.53 -18.14 -21.81
C LEU A 93 -16.00 -17.03 -20.88
N GLN A 94 -15.06 -17.33 -19.98
CA GLN A 94 -14.59 -16.44 -18.93
C GLN A 94 -13.69 -15.28 -19.40
N LYS A 95 -13.44 -15.10 -20.71
CA LYS A 95 -12.47 -14.12 -21.27
C LYS A 95 -12.64 -12.68 -20.75
N LYS A 96 -12.01 -12.38 -19.61
CA LYS A 96 -11.85 -11.07 -18.93
C LYS A 96 -13.11 -10.20 -18.74
N SER A 97 -14.28 -10.75 -19.03
CA SER A 97 -15.54 -10.01 -19.05
C SER A 97 -16.51 -10.48 -17.98
N VAL A 98 -16.12 -11.47 -17.17
CA VAL A 98 -16.95 -12.06 -16.12
C VAL A 98 -16.47 -11.59 -14.75
N TYR A 99 -17.42 -11.15 -13.94
CA TYR A 99 -17.22 -10.60 -12.61
C TYR A 99 -18.06 -11.38 -11.60
N GLY A 100 -17.60 -11.42 -10.36
CA GLY A 100 -18.30 -12.02 -9.24
C GLY A 100 -18.34 -11.11 -8.04
N SER A 101 -19.35 -11.30 -7.20
CA SER A 101 -19.40 -10.77 -5.85
C SER A 101 -20.09 -11.74 -4.91
N LEU A 102 -19.87 -11.59 -3.61
CA LEU A 102 -20.50 -12.40 -2.58
C LEU A 102 -21.51 -11.57 -1.81
N VAL A 103 -22.72 -12.11 -1.65
CA VAL A 103 -23.81 -11.51 -0.90
C VAL A 103 -24.13 -12.40 0.31
N PRO A 104 -24.09 -11.88 1.55
CA PRO A 104 -24.49 -12.64 2.74
C PRO A 104 -25.99 -12.98 2.70
N GLN A 105 -26.38 -14.14 3.25
CA GLN A 105 -27.80 -14.54 3.34
C GLN A 105 -28.67 -13.57 4.16
N THR A 106 -28.08 -12.76 5.04
CA THR A 106 -28.78 -11.91 6.01
C THR A 106 -28.99 -10.47 5.53
N MET A 107 -28.48 -10.08 4.35
CA MET A 107 -28.62 -8.70 3.85
C MET A 107 -29.84 -8.56 2.91
N GLU A 108 -30.87 -7.82 3.38
CA GLU A 108 -32.05 -7.44 2.58
C GLU A 108 -31.77 -6.32 1.56
N SER A 109 -30.58 -5.71 1.55
CA SER A 109 -30.27 -4.59 0.63
C SER A 109 -28.98 -4.81 -0.16
N PHE A 110 -29.09 -4.71 -1.49
CA PHE A 110 -28.01 -4.70 -2.48
C PHE A 110 -27.04 -3.50 -2.36
N GLN A 111 -27.05 -2.77 -1.25
CA GLN A 111 -26.23 -1.57 -1.10
C GLN A 111 -24.78 -1.96 -0.82
N SER A 112 -23.90 -1.64 -1.79
CA SER A 112 -22.45 -1.85 -1.80
C SER A 112 -21.96 -3.27 -2.14
N ARG A 113 -22.54 -3.90 -3.18
CA ARG A 113 -21.89 -5.02 -3.86
C ARG A 113 -20.63 -4.53 -4.59
N VAL A 114 -19.46 -5.08 -4.27
CA VAL A 114 -18.21 -4.84 -5.01
C VAL A 114 -17.96 -6.02 -5.94
N ASP A 115 -17.88 -5.72 -7.23
CA ASP A 115 -17.58 -6.71 -8.26
C ASP A 115 -16.09 -6.82 -8.50
N TYR A 116 -15.60 -8.06 -8.49
CA TYR A 116 -14.23 -8.41 -8.84
C TYR A 116 -14.24 -9.26 -10.11
N PRO A 117 -13.25 -9.12 -11.02
CA PRO A 117 -13.01 -10.13 -12.04
C PRO A 117 -13.04 -11.52 -11.39
N ILE A 118 -13.74 -12.48 -12.00
CA ILE A 118 -14.02 -13.76 -11.34
C ILE A 118 -12.74 -14.50 -10.90
N SER A 119 -11.65 -14.35 -11.66
CA SER A 119 -10.33 -14.89 -11.30
C SER A 119 -9.74 -14.26 -10.03
N GLN A 120 -9.96 -12.96 -9.81
CA GLN A 120 -9.53 -12.28 -8.58
C GLN A 120 -10.39 -12.71 -7.39
N LEU A 121 -11.71 -12.84 -7.59
CA LEU A 121 -12.60 -13.35 -6.55
C LEU A 121 -12.24 -14.78 -6.15
N GLN A 122 -11.91 -15.64 -7.12
CA GLN A 122 -11.41 -16.99 -6.82
C GLN A 122 -10.17 -16.93 -5.94
N LYS A 123 -9.19 -16.07 -6.25
CA LYS A 123 -7.99 -15.90 -5.40
C LYS A 123 -8.35 -15.49 -3.97
N GLN A 124 -9.32 -14.59 -3.81
CA GLN A 124 -9.81 -14.19 -2.49
C GLN A 124 -10.43 -15.37 -1.71
N ILE A 125 -11.17 -16.24 -2.39
CA ILE A 125 -11.79 -17.46 -1.82
C ILE A 125 -10.74 -18.57 -1.58
N GLU A 126 -9.66 -18.65 -2.36
CA GLU A 126 -8.57 -19.60 -2.11
C GLU A 126 -7.76 -19.23 -0.84
N HIS A 127 -7.69 -17.94 -0.50
CA HIS A 127 -6.84 -17.42 0.58
C HIS A 127 -7.60 -16.51 1.57
N PRO A 128 -8.60 -17.02 2.31
CA PRO A 128 -9.44 -16.22 3.20
C PRO A 128 -8.65 -15.53 4.32
N ASN A 129 -7.55 -16.13 4.78
CA ASN A 129 -6.72 -15.55 5.82
C ASN A 129 -6.02 -14.27 5.35
N TYR A 130 -5.56 -14.20 4.10
CA TYR A 130 -4.96 -12.97 3.57
C TYR A 130 -6.00 -11.87 3.35
N VAL A 131 -7.18 -12.22 2.86
CA VAL A 131 -8.31 -11.27 2.78
C VAL A 131 -8.62 -10.70 4.15
N LYS A 132 -8.70 -11.55 5.18
CA LYS A 132 -8.93 -11.13 6.57
C LYS A 132 -7.81 -10.22 7.09
N ILE A 133 -6.54 -10.61 6.90
CA ILE A 133 -5.38 -9.81 7.33
C ILE A 133 -5.44 -8.40 6.73
N ILE A 134 -5.76 -8.29 5.44
CA ILE A 134 -5.90 -7.00 4.76
C ILE A 134 -7.12 -6.25 5.32
N GLN A 135 -8.33 -6.79 5.20
CA GLN A 135 -9.56 -6.06 5.58
C GLN A 135 -9.59 -5.61 7.04
N GLU A 136 -9.15 -6.47 7.97
CA GLU A 136 -9.14 -6.18 9.41
C GLU A 136 -7.84 -5.49 9.88
N GLN A 137 -6.91 -5.18 8.97
CA GLN A 137 -5.63 -4.53 9.28
C GLN A 137 -4.80 -5.30 10.32
N ILE A 138 -4.69 -6.62 10.16
CA ILE A 138 -3.98 -7.51 11.10
C ILE A 138 -2.47 -7.52 10.79
N PHE A 139 -1.87 -6.33 10.88
CA PHE A 139 -0.45 -6.12 10.65
C PHE A 139 0.04 -4.93 11.47
N GLN A 140 1.36 -4.79 11.56
CA GLN A 140 2.04 -3.70 12.24
C GLN A 140 3.21 -3.19 11.40
N SER A 141 3.80 -2.06 11.81
CA SER A 141 4.97 -1.49 11.14
C SER A 141 6.19 -1.63 12.03
N ALA A 142 7.19 -2.38 11.57
CA ALA A 142 8.54 -2.30 12.11
C ALA A 142 9.22 -1.02 11.61
N MET A 143 10.23 -0.54 12.34
CA MET A 143 10.97 0.67 12.03
C MET A 143 12.45 0.30 11.89
N GLN A 144 13.05 0.61 10.73
CA GLN A 144 14.49 0.47 10.49
C GLN A 144 15.17 1.84 10.53
N PRO A 145 16.22 2.02 11.34
CA PRO A 145 16.84 3.34 11.53
C PRO A 145 17.61 3.80 10.30
N ILE A 146 17.49 5.09 9.99
CA ILE A 146 18.27 5.82 8.99
C ILE A 146 19.09 6.86 9.73
N LEU A 147 20.40 6.88 9.51
CA LEU A 147 21.34 7.75 10.23
C LEU A 147 21.98 8.77 9.30
N SER A 148 22.30 9.95 9.84
CA SER A 148 23.15 10.93 9.15
C SER A 148 24.61 10.50 9.15
N THR A 149 25.26 10.54 7.99
CA THR A 149 26.71 10.29 7.88
C THR A 149 27.55 11.41 8.51
N THR A 150 26.96 12.60 8.69
CA THR A 150 27.64 13.77 9.25
C THR A 150 27.56 13.80 10.78
N THR A 151 26.36 13.63 11.35
CA THR A 151 26.16 13.72 12.81
C THR A 151 26.19 12.36 13.51
N SER A 152 26.05 11.25 12.77
CA SER A 152 25.82 9.91 13.32
C SER A 152 24.55 9.79 14.17
N GLU A 153 23.65 10.78 14.10
CA GLU A 153 22.35 10.75 14.78
C GLU A 153 21.27 10.13 13.88
N ILE A 154 20.18 9.68 14.51
CA ILE A 154 19.01 9.15 13.82
C ILE A 154 18.32 10.28 13.06
N TYR A 155 18.31 10.17 11.74
CA TYR A 155 17.57 11.06 10.85
C TYR A 155 16.10 10.68 10.78
N GLY A 156 15.82 9.37 10.73
CA GLY A 156 14.47 8.86 10.55
C GLY A 156 14.40 7.35 10.66
N TYR A 157 13.21 6.83 10.36
CA TYR A 157 12.98 5.40 10.24
C TYR A 157 12.19 5.08 8.97
N GLU A 158 12.53 3.97 8.35
CA GLU A 158 11.71 3.32 7.35
C GLU A 158 10.67 2.41 8.01
N PHE A 159 9.41 2.56 7.61
CA PHE A 159 8.30 1.80 8.14
C PHE A 159 8.00 0.59 7.25
N LEU A 160 8.25 -0.59 7.81
CA LEU A 160 8.18 -1.86 7.09
C LEU A 160 7.02 -2.71 7.62
N LEU A 161 6.11 -3.10 6.73
CA LEU A 161 4.96 -3.94 7.08
C LEU A 161 5.42 -5.29 7.64
N ARG A 162 4.82 -5.73 8.76
CA ARG A 162 5.08 -7.03 9.39
C ARG A 162 3.80 -7.64 9.94
N ALA A 163 3.78 -8.96 10.05
CA ALA A 163 2.75 -9.66 10.80
C ALA A 163 2.65 -9.12 12.24
N LYS A 164 1.43 -9.00 12.73
CA LYS A 164 1.16 -8.45 14.05
C LYS A 164 1.55 -9.43 15.16
N ASP A 165 1.25 -10.70 14.95
CA ASP A 165 1.48 -11.80 15.87
C ASP A 165 1.53 -13.14 15.10
N ASP A 166 1.91 -14.21 15.80
CA ASP A 166 2.03 -15.54 15.24
C ASP A 166 0.67 -16.22 14.96
N LYS A 167 -0.46 -15.59 15.33
CA LYS A 167 -1.79 -16.12 15.02
C LYS A 167 -2.15 -15.92 13.55
N TYR A 168 -1.63 -14.85 12.94
CA TYR A 168 -1.82 -14.53 11.53
C TYR A 168 -0.46 -14.26 10.86
N PRO A 169 0.40 -15.28 10.72
CA PRO A 169 1.72 -15.09 10.13
C PRO A 169 1.61 -14.86 8.62
N PHE A 170 2.43 -13.97 8.10
CA PHE A 170 2.62 -13.78 6.66
C PHE A 170 4.01 -13.21 6.38
N TYR A 171 4.55 -13.50 5.19
CA TYR A 171 5.69 -12.78 4.65
C TYR A 171 5.19 -11.55 3.86
N PRO A 172 5.77 -10.36 4.05
CA PRO A 172 5.29 -9.15 3.38
C PRO A 172 5.21 -9.28 1.86
N GLY A 173 6.21 -9.88 1.21
CA GLY A 173 6.21 -10.11 -0.24
C GLY A 173 5.01 -10.94 -0.70
N GLU A 174 4.75 -12.08 -0.05
CA GLU A 174 3.61 -12.94 -0.36
C GLU A 174 2.26 -12.22 -0.20
N LEU A 175 2.14 -11.36 0.82
CA LEU A 175 0.91 -10.59 1.04
C LEU A 175 0.70 -9.53 -0.07
N PHE A 176 1.77 -8.87 -0.52
CA PHE A 176 1.70 -7.92 -1.62
C PHE A 176 1.40 -8.62 -2.96
N ASP A 177 2.06 -9.74 -3.26
CA ASP A 177 1.79 -10.56 -4.45
C ASP A 177 0.32 -11.00 -4.48
N PHE A 178 -0.15 -11.57 -3.36
CA PHE A 178 -1.56 -11.92 -3.21
C PHE A 178 -2.49 -10.72 -3.43
N SER A 179 -2.17 -9.55 -2.87
CA SER A 179 -3.02 -8.37 -3.00
C SER A 179 -3.15 -7.91 -4.46
N GLN A 180 -2.10 -8.08 -5.27
CA GLN A 180 -2.13 -7.79 -6.69
C GLN A 180 -3.01 -8.79 -7.45
N GLU A 181 -2.78 -10.09 -7.22
CA GLU A 181 -3.55 -11.17 -7.87
C GLU A 181 -5.04 -11.16 -7.50
N SER A 182 -5.36 -10.72 -6.29
CA SER A 182 -6.74 -10.67 -5.76
C SER A 182 -7.44 -9.32 -5.97
N GLY A 183 -6.78 -8.31 -6.55
CA GLY A 183 -7.36 -6.98 -6.72
C GLY A 183 -7.52 -6.17 -5.41
N LEU A 184 -6.80 -6.55 -4.35
CA LEU A 184 -6.79 -5.88 -3.04
C LEU A 184 -5.58 -4.94 -2.84
N GLN A 185 -4.76 -4.73 -3.87
CA GLN A 185 -3.53 -3.94 -3.80
C GLN A 185 -3.76 -2.50 -3.28
N SER A 186 -4.73 -1.76 -3.84
CA SER A 186 -5.08 -0.41 -3.38
C SER A 186 -5.55 -0.37 -1.92
N LEU A 187 -6.27 -1.41 -1.48
CA LEU A 187 -6.71 -1.54 -0.10
C LEU A 187 -5.52 -1.75 0.85
N LEU A 188 -4.67 -2.74 0.56
CA LEU A 188 -3.50 -3.04 1.38
C LEU A 188 -2.55 -1.84 1.46
N ASP A 189 -2.19 -1.25 0.32
CA ASP A 189 -1.26 -0.13 0.27
C ASP A 189 -1.79 1.11 1.01
N SER A 190 -3.05 1.49 0.79
CA SER A 190 -3.67 2.60 1.53
C SER A 190 -3.69 2.34 3.04
N GLN A 191 -3.99 1.12 3.47
CA GLN A 191 -4.05 0.79 4.89
C GLN A 191 -2.66 0.69 5.52
N ALA A 192 -1.66 0.19 4.80
CA ALA A 192 -0.27 0.15 5.23
C ALA A 192 0.26 1.58 5.49
N ARG A 193 0.02 2.51 4.55
CA ARG A 193 0.37 3.94 4.77
C ARG A 193 -0.27 4.51 6.03
N ILE A 194 -1.58 4.30 6.20
CA ILE A 194 -2.34 4.80 7.36
C ILE A 194 -1.84 4.15 8.66
N ALA A 195 -1.52 2.86 8.65
CA ALA A 195 -0.98 2.15 9.80
C ALA A 195 0.40 2.68 10.20
N SER A 196 1.27 2.99 9.23
CA SER A 196 2.58 3.61 9.47
C SER A 196 2.44 5.03 10.03
N ILE A 197 1.57 5.88 9.47
CA ILE A 197 1.28 7.21 10.03
C ILE A 197 0.79 7.09 11.48
N ARG A 198 -0.20 6.23 11.74
CA ARG A 198 -0.76 6.00 13.08
C ARG A 198 0.32 5.52 14.06
N THR A 199 1.14 4.56 13.67
CA THR A 199 2.22 4.02 14.52
C THR A 199 3.26 5.09 14.81
N SER A 200 3.70 5.83 13.78
CA SER A 200 4.68 6.89 13.91
C SER A 200 4.24 8.02 14.85
N SER A 201 2.94 8.38 14.83
CA SER A 201 2.39 9.43 15.70
C SER A 201 2.51 9.12 17.19
N LYS A 202 2.57 7.82 17.54
CA LYS A 202 2.65 7.35 18.93
C LYS A 202 4.09 7.15 19.40
N LEU A 203 4.99 6.80 18.48
CA LEU A 203 6.31 6.29 18.82
C LEU A 203 7.44 7.29 18.52
N LEU A 204 7.24 8.20 17.56
CA LEU A 204 8.30 9.11 17.11
C LEU A 204 7.96 10.56 17.46
N PRO A 205 8.92 11.33 18.00
CA PRO A 205 8.74 12.75 18.24
C PRO A 205 8.69 13.53 16.91
N LYS A 206 8.36 14.82 16.99
CA LYS A 206 8.46 15.75 15.86
C LYS A 206 9.93 15.91 15.42
N GLY A 207 10.17 16.04 14.12
CA GLY A 207 11.49 16.25 13.52
C GLY A 207 12.20 14.99 13.05
N ILE A 208 11.74 13.80 13.46
CA ILE A 208 12.29 12.52 13.00
C ILE A 208 11.58 12.09 11.72
N LYS A 209 12.33 11.81 10.65
CA LYS A 209 11.72 11.41 9.38
C LYS A 209 11.05 10.04 9.45
N ARG A 210 9.99 9.90 8.67
CA ARG A 210 9.14 8.71 8.57
C ARG A 210 9.07 8.34 7.09
N PHE A 211 9.89 7.38 6.68
CA PHE A 211 9.89 6.83 5.34
C PHE A 211 8.79 5.77 5.23
N ILE A 212 7.85 5.98 4.32
CA ILE A 212 6.67 5.15 4.14
C ILE A 212 6.55 4.77 2.67
N ASN A 213 6.64 3.48 2.42
CA ASN A 213 6.43 2.87 1.11
C ASN A 213 5.02 3.13 0.54
N PHE A 214 4.94 3.34 -0.78
CA PHE A 214 3.69 3.34 -1.54
C PHE A 214 3.86 2.69 -2.91
N LEU A 215 2.75 2.17 -3.46
CA LEU A 215 2.69 1.53 -4.77
C LEU A 215 2.01 2.47 -5.78
N PRO A 216 2.69 2.95 -6.85
CA PRO A 216 2.07 3.83 -7.84
C PRO A 216 0.86 3.20 -8.54
N SER A 217 0.90 1.89 -8.85
CA SER A 217 -0.23 1.16 -9.45
C SER A 217 -1.50 1.16 -8.59
N SER A 218 -1.37 1.37 -7.28
CA SER A 218 -2.49 1.40 -6.35
C SER A 218 -3.19 2.77 -6.31
N ILE A 219 -2.55 3.81 -6.85
CA ILE A 219 -2.97 5.22 -6.80
C ILE A 219 -3.28 5.68 -8.22
N TYR A 220 -4.43 5.27 -8.78
CA TYR A 220 -4.81 5.60 -10.15
C TYR A 220 -5.33 7.05 -10.32
N ASP A 221 -5.96 7.62 -9.29
CA ASP A 221 -6.33 9.04 -9.22
C ASP A 221 -5.70 9.62 -7.94
N PRO A 222 -4.51 10.24 -8.02
CA PRO A 222 -3.79 10.76 -6.86
C PRO A 222 -4.62 11.72 -6.01
N ALA A 223 -5.39 12.61 -6.64
CA ALA A 223 -6.21 13.59 -5.93
C ALA A 223 -7.35 12.94 -5.13
N HIS A 224 -7.84 11.78 -5.55
CA HIS A 224 -8.89 11.04 -4.84
C HIS A 224 -8.30 9.99 -3.87
N CYS A 225 -7.39 9.15 -4.35
CA CYS A 225 -6.82 8.02 -3.62
C CYS A 225 -5.99 8.44 -2.41
N LEU A 226 -5.31 9.59 -2.45
CA LEU A 226 -4.49 10.08 -1.33
C LEU A 226 -5.30 10.80 -0.24
N LYS A 227 -6.60 11.07 -0.45
CA LYS A 227 -7.44 11.74 0.57
C LYS A 227 -7.45 10.99 1.90
N SER A 228 -7.47 9.66 1.87
CA SER A 228 -7.43 8.85 3.09
C SER A 228 -6.10 9.01 3.84
N THR A 229 -4.99 9.08 3.09
CA THR A 229 -3.65 9.35 3.63
C THR A 229 -3.58 10.73 4.27
N PHE A 230 -3.99 11.80 3.56
CA PHE A 230 -3.95 13.15 4.11
C PHE A 230 -4.87 13.32 5.33
N ARG A 231 -6.07 12.74 5.31
CA ARG A 231 -6.95 12.70 6.49
C ARG A 231 -6.31 11.97 7.67
N ALA A 232 -5.52 10.91 7.44
CA ALA A 232 -4.82 10.24 8.51
C ALA A 232 -3.71 11.12 9.10
N ILE A 233 -2.97 11.85 8.27
CA ILE A 233 -1.95 12.81 8.72
C ILE A 233 -2.58 13.86 9.66
N GLU A 234 -3.70 14.46 9.24
CA GLU A 234 -4.45 15.42 10.04
C GLU A 234 -4.99 14.80 11.34
N LYS A 235 -5.65 13.64 11.23
CA LYS A 235 -6.27 12.93 12.37
C LYS A 235 -5.26 12.60 13.46
N TYR A 236 -4.06 12.15 13.06
CA TYR A 236 -3.00 11.76 13.99
C TYR A 236 -2.01 12.88 14.29
N GLN A 237 -2.25 14.09 13.78
CA GLN A 237 -1.45 15.30 14.02
C GLN A 237 0.05 15.09 13.73
N VAL A 238 0.37 14.31 12.69
CA VAL A 238 1.75 14.15 12.23
C VAL A 238 2.11 15.35 11.37
N ASP A 239 3.27 15.95 11.61
CA ASP A 239 3.75 17.04 10.77
C ASP A 239 4.06 16.49 9.36
N PRO A 240 3.42 17.01 8.29
CA PRO A 240 3.69 16.56 6.93
C PRO A 240 5.17 16.65 6.56
N ALA A 241 5.89 17.63 7.10
CA ALA A 241 7.31 17.81 6.84
C ALA A 241 8.17 16.64 7.36
N ASP A 242 7.67 15.86 8.30
CA ASP A 242 8.38 14.68 8.81
C ASP A 242 8.13 13.41 7.97
N LEU A 243 7.18 13.44 7.04
CA LEU A 243 6.86 12.30 6.20
C LEU A 243 7.71 12.31 4.92
N VAL A 244 8.13 11.12 4.52
CA VAL A 244 8.77 10.86 3.23
C VAL A 244 8.06 9.67 2.60
N PHE A 245 7.33 9.88 1.50
CA PHE A 245 6.71 8.78 0.75
C PHE A 245 7.67 8.27 -0.31
N GLU A 246 8.03 7.00 -0.22
CA GLU A 246 8.98 6.36 -1.13
C GLU A 246 8.25 5.38 -2.06
N VAL A 247 8.59 5.44 -3.35
CA VAL A 247 8.08 4.48 -4.34
C VAL A 247 8.89 3.19 -4.24
N VAL A 248 8.22 2.05 -4.12
CA VAL A 248 8.91 0.74 -4.03
C VAL A 248 9.56 0.31 -5.35
N GLU A 249 10.58 -0.54 -5.24
CA GLU A 249 11.38 -1.07 -6.36
C GLU A 249 10.61 -1.94 -7.37
N THR A 250 9.61 -2.69 -6.90
CA THR A 250 8.96 -3.76 -7.68
C THR A 250 8.01 -3.20 -8.75
N GLU A 251 7.74 -1.91 -8.70
CA GLU A 251 6.82 -1.23 -9.59
C GLU A 251 7.57 -0.76 -10.84
N LYS A 252 7.30 -1.40 -11.97
CA LYS A 252 7.77 -0.89 -13.26
C LYS A 252 7.22 0.52 -13.44
N ILE A 253 8.09 1.51 -13.45
CA ILE A 253 7.74 2.91 -13.75
C ILE A 253 7.35 2.97 -15.24
N GLN A 254 6.11 2.60 -15.55
CA GLN A 254 5.58 2.60 -16.92
C GLN A 254 5.11 3.99 -17.32
N ASP A 255 4.55 4.75 -16.37
CA ASP A 255 4.05 6.10 -16.59
C ASP A 255 4.71 7.08 -15.61
N ILE A 256 5.82 7.67 -16.06
CA ILE A 256 6.55 8.69 -15.30
C ILE A 256 5.68 9.93 -15.06
N LYS A 257 4.76 10.28 -15.96
CA LYS A 257 3.88 11.45 -15.78
C LYS A 257 2.89 11.19 -14.65
N HIS A 258 2.36 9.97 -14.57
CA HIS A 258 1.51 9.56 -13.47
C HIS A 258 2.24 9.57 -12.13
N LEU A 259 3.46 9.01 -12.08
CA LEU A 259 4.30 9.07 -10.87
C LEU A 259 4.64 10.51 -10.47
N GLN A 260 4.94 11.39 -11.44
CA GLN A 260 5.13 12.82 -11.18
C GLN A 260 3.87 13.44 -10.57
N TYR A 261 2.67 13.09 -11.06
CA TYR A 261 1.43 13.60 -10.50
C TYR A 261 1.23 13.15 -9.04
N ILE A 262 1.54 11.89 -8.73
CA ILE A 262 1.54 11.40 -7.33
C ILE A 262 2.51 12.22 -6.47
N PHE A 263 3.74 12.44 -6.96
CA PHE A 263 4.75 13.22 -6.26
C PHE A 263 4.30 14.66 -6.01
N ASP A 264 3.67 15.29 -7.00
CA ASP A 264 3.18 16.66 -6.89
C ASP A 264 2.06 16.76 -5.85
N GLU A 265 1.15 15.78 -5.76
CA GLU A 265 0.11 15.76 -4.72
C GLU A 265 0.71 15.63 -3.31
N TYR A 266 1.73 14.78 -3.12
CA TYR A 266 2.44 14.71 -1.83
C TYR A 266 3.17 16.02 -1.50
N LYS A 267 3.90 16.59 -2.46
CA LYS A 267 4.63 17.86 -2.28
C LYS A 267 3.69 19.02 -1.95
N LYS A 268 2.52 19.10 -2.58
CA LYS A 268 1.48 20.11 -2.25
C LYS A 268 1.01 20.01 -0.80
N ALA A 269 0.99 18.81 -0.22
CA ALA A 269 0.65 18.59 1.17
C ALA A 269 1.82 18.84 2.14
N GLY A 270 2.98 19.28 1.66
CA GLY A 270 4.18 19.50 2.47
C GLY A 270 4.95 18.22 2.80
N VAL A 271 4.65 17.11 2.12
CA VAL A 271 5.32 15.82 2.30
C VAL A 271 6.46 15.66 1.31
N SER A 272 7.59 15.15 1.78
CA SER A 272 8.73 14.80 0.92
C SER A 272 8.48 13.50 0.16
N VAL A 273 9.15 13.31 -0.98
CA VAL A 273 9.11 12.07 -1.74
C VAL A 273 10.49 11.49 -1.96
N ALA A 274 10.59 10.17 -1.99
CA ALA A 274 11.82 9.45 -2.28
C ALA A 274 11.66 8.53 -3.50
N LEU A 275 12.76 8.33 -4.22
CA LEU A 275 12.88 7.32 -5.28
C LEU A 275 13.81 6.23 -4.77
N ASP A 276 13.29 5.00 -4.72
CA ASP A 276 14.04 3.84 -4.26
C ASP A 276 14.84 3.16 -5.40
N ASP A 277 15.87 2.39 -5.03
CA ASP A 277 16.69 1.55 -5.91
C ASP A 277 17.17 2.20 -7.21
N ILE A 278 17.72 3.41 -7.10
CA ILE A 278 18.28 4.10 -8.27
C ILE A 278 19.42 3.28 -8.89
N GLY A 279 19.35 3.10 -10.21
CA GLY A 279 20.33 2.28 -10.94
C GLY A 279 20.01 0.80 -11.07
N SER A 280 18.94 0.31 -10.45
CA SER A 280 18.21 -0.85 -10.96
C SER A 280 17.55 -0.44 -12.30
N GLY A 281 17.32 -1.38 -13.22
CA GLY A 281 16.91 -1.06 -14.60
C GLY A 281 15.63 -0.22 -14.76
N TYR A 282 14.88 0.05 -13.69
CA TYR A 282 13.63 0.81 -13.68
C TYR A 282 13.81 2.29 -13.26
N ALA A 283 14.68 2.58 -12.29
CA ALA A 283 14.95 3.93 -11.81
C ALA A 283 16.24 4.49 -12.45
N THR A 284 16.14 4.85 -13.74
CA THR A 284 17.28 5.38 -14.50
C THR A 284 17.64 6.81 -14.07
N ILE A 285 18.85 7.26 -14.43
CA ILE A 285 19.28 8.66 -14.23
C ILE A 285 18.30 9.65 -14.87
N ASP A 286 17.74 9.32 -16.03
CA ASP A 286 16.77 10.18 -16.71
C ASP A 286 15.47 10.30 -15.90
N VAL A 287 14.97 9.18 -15.35
CA VAL A 287 13.82 9.17 -14.44
C VAL A 287 14.11 10.01 -13.20
N LEU A 288 15.28 9.83 -12.59
CA LEU A 288 15.72 10.60 -11.42
C LEU A 288 15.74 12.12 -11.69
N LYS A 289 16.34 12.53 -12.82
CA LYS A 289 16.42 13.94 -13.24
C LYS A 289 15.05 14.54 -13.61
N GLN A 290 14.13 13.72 -14.11
CA GLN A 290 12.78 14.13 -14.43
C GLN A 290 11.94 14.33 -13.16
N LEU A 291 11.96 13.35 -12.24
CA LEU A 291 11.14 13.34 -11.03
C LEU A 291 11.62 14.31 -9.95
N LYS A 292 12.95 14.53 -9.86
CA LYS A 292 13.61 15.36 -8.84
C LYS A 292 13.03 15.10 -7.43
N PRO A 293 13.19 13.86 -6.91
CA PRO A 293 12.70 13.53 -5.57
C PRO A 293 13.47 14.31 -4.51
N ASN A 294 12.96 14.36 -3.28
CA ASN A 294 13.69 14.95 -2.15
C ASN A 294 14.82 14.04 -1.66
N VAL A 295 14.59 12.72 -1.75
CA VAL A 295 15.57 11.70 -1.39
C VAL A 295 15.72 10.71 -2.55
N ALA A 296 16.94 10.30 -2.84
CA ALA A 296 17.24 9.22 -3.76
C ALA A 296 17.99 8.14 -2.98
N LYS A 297 17.53 6.89 -3.10
CA LYS A 297 18.07 5.76 -2.35
C LYS A 297 18.86 4.86 -3.29
N ILE A 298 20.05 4.46 -2.86
CA ILE A 298 20.91 3.51 -3.57
C ILE A 298 20.68 2.13 -2.98
N ASP A 299 20.31 1.20 -3.87
CA ASP A 299 20.10 -0.22 -3.54
C ASP A 299 21.36 -0.88 -2.92
N ARG A 300 21.09 -1.87 -2.09
CA ARG A 300 22.08 -2.74 -1.46
C ARG A 300 23.05 -3.38 -2.46
N GLU A 301 22.64 -3.78 -3.66
CA GLU A 301 23.58 -4.41 -4.60
C GLU A 301 24.70 -3.47 -5.05
N LEU A 302 24.45 -2.15 -5.09
CA LEU A 302 25.49 -1.17 -5.38
C LEU A 302 26.38 -0.89 -4.15
N VAL A 303 25.84 -1.03 -2.94
CA VAL A 303 26.58 -0.84 -1.68
C VAL A 303 27.43 -2.06 -1.31
N LYS A 304 26.90 -3.26 -1.54
CA LYS A 304 27.52 -4.53 -1.18
C LYS A 304 28.92 -4.66 -1.77
N ASP A 305 29.90 -4.91 -0.92
CA ASP A 305 31.32 -5.03 -1.31
C ASP A 305 31.88 -3.80 -2.07
N CYS A 306 31.27 -2.63 -1.98
CA CYS A 306 31.73 -1.43 -2.72
C CYS A 306 33.17 -1.01 -2.35
N HIS A 307 33.62 -1.30 -1.12
CA HIS A 307 34.99 -1.08 -0.67
C HIS A 307 36.04 -1.88 -1.45
N LYS A 308 35.63 -2.92 -2.18
CA LYS A 308 36.49 -3.76 -3.05
C LYS A 308 36.35 -3.44 -4.54
N ASP A 309 35.40 -2.58 -4.91
CA ASP A 309 35.04 -2.32 -6.30
C ASP A 309 34.98 -0.80 -6.57
N SER A 310 36.03 -0.27 -7.20
CA SER A 310 36.11 1.15 -7.55
C SER A 310 34.99 1.58 -8.50
N SER A 311 34.49 0.67 -9.36
CA SER A 311 33.41 0.98 -10.29
C SER A 311 32.10 1.25 -9.55
N LYS A 312 31.80 0.47 -8.50
CA LYS A 312 30.65 0.72 -7.62
C LYS A 312 30.77 2.09 -6.93
N LEU A 313 31.94 2.41 -6.38
CA LEU A 313 32.18 3.72 -5.74
C LEU A 313 32.06 4.89 -6.72
N ASP A 314 32.55 4.74 -7.95
CA ASP A 314 32.44 5.79 -8.96
C ASP A 314 30.98 6.00 -9.40
N ARG A 315 30.16 4.94 -9.45
CA ARG A 315 28.71 5.06 -9.64
C ARG A 315 28.02 5.77 -8.48
N ILE A 316 28.40 5.48 -7.23
CA ILE A 316 27.84 6.17 -6.05
C ILE A 316 28.17 7.66 -6.10
N LYS A 317 29.41 8.04 -6.44
CA LYS A 317 29.81 9.45 -6.62
C LYS A 317 29.03 10.13 -7.74
N LEU A 318 28.80 9.44 -8.85
CA LEU A 318 27.97 9.94 -9.95
C LEU A 318 26.54 10.24 -9.47
N TYR A 319 25.93 9.34 -8.69
CA TYR A 319 24.60 9.58 -8.13
C TYR A 319 24.58 10.76 -7.18
N ARG A 320 25.60 10.91 -6.32
CA ARG A 320 25.75 12.07 -5.45
C ARG A 320 25.77 13.37 -6.25
N ASP A 321 26.60 13.44 -7.29
CA ASP A 321 26.72 14.64 -8.10
C ASP A 321 25.39 14.99 -8.76
N ILE A 322 24.70 13.99 -9.32
CA ILE A 322 23.38 14.17 -9.94
C ILE A 322 22.33 14.62 -8.93
N THR A 323 22.23 13.99 -7.75
CA THR A 323 21.21 14.35 -6.77
C THR A 323 21.44 15.74 -6.18
N HIS A 324 22.70 16.10 -5.94
CA HIS A 324 23.08 17.41 -5.41
C HIS A 324 22.84 18.53 -6.43
N GLU A 325 22.92 18.27 -7.74
CA GLU A 325 22.58 19.25 -8.80
C GLU A 325 21.15 19.83 -8.66
N PHE A 326 20.21 19.07 -8.11
CA PHE A 326 18.83 19.52 -7.87
C PHE A 326 18.43 19.55 -6.38
N GLY A 327 19.41 19.47 -5.47
CA GLY A 327 19.21 19.63 -4.03
C GLY A 327 18.54 18.45 -3.33
N ALA A 328 18.61 17.24 -3.90
CA ALA A 328 18.15 16.02 -3.25
C ALA A 328 19.24 15.41 -2.38
N THR A 329 18.83 14.69 -1.34
CA THR A 329 19.75 13.93 -0.48
C THR A 329 19.93 12.50 -0.99
N LEU A 330 21.13 11.96 -0.86
CA LEU A 330 21.46 10.59 -1.22
C LEU A 330 21.50 9.69 0.01
N LEU A 331 20.78 8.58 -0.04
CA LEU A 331 20.72 7.57 1.03
C LEU A 331 21.28 6.25 0.51
N ALA A 332 22.25 5.65 1.21
CA ALA A 332 22.75 4.31 0.87
C ALA A 332 22.12 3.22 1.75
N GLU A 333 21.57 2.19 1.11
CA GLU A 333 20.88 1.09 1.79
C GLU A 333 21.71 -0.18 1.90
N GLY A 334 21.32 -1.04 2.83
CA GLY A 334 21.90 -2.37 2.96
C GLY A 334 23.36 -2.38 3.42
N ILE A 335 23.79 -1.39 4.21
CA ILE A 335 25.11 -1.39 4.84
C ILE A 335 25.19 -2.54 5.86
N GLU A 336 26.05 -3.52 5.62
CA GLU A 336 26.21 -4.70 6.47
C GLU A 336 27.55 -4.70 7.22
N THR A 337 28.59 -4.04 6.68
CA THR A 337 29.93 -4.00 7.32
C THR A 337 30.49 -2.59 7.55
N PRO A 338 31.41 -2.42 8.53
CA PRO A 338 32.13 -1.16 8.72
C PRO A 338 32.90 -0.69 7.48
N GLU A 339 33.47 -1.62 6.71
CA GLU A 339 34.25 -1.31 5.52
C GLU A 339 33.37 -0.71 4.41
N GLU A 340 32.15 -1.23 4.23
CA GLU A 340 31.16 -0.64 3.32
C GLU A 340 30.77 0.77 3.77
N TYR A 341 30.49 0.96 5.07
CA TYR A 341 30.17 2.27 5.61
C TYR A 341 31.29 3.28 5.38
N GLU A 342 32.52 2.94 5.75
CA GLU A 342 33.67 3.84 5.60
C GLU A 342 33.95 4.17 4.12
N ALA A 343 33.65 3.25 3.21
CA ALA A 343 33.79 3.50 1.78
C ALA A 343 32.75 4.49 1.22
N VAL A 344 31.51 4.51 1.76
CA VAL A 344 30.42 5.34 1.22
C VAL A 344 30.14 6.63 2.00
N ARG A 345 30.48 6.72 3.28
CA ARG A 345 30.08 7.82 4.19
C ARG A 345 30.49 9.22 3.73
N GLY A 346 31.54 9.33 2.91
CA GLY A 346 31.99 10.61 2.33
C GLY A 346 31.26 11.02 1.06
N TYR A 347 30.37 10.17 0.56
CA TYR A 347 29.66 10.36 -0.71
C TYR A 347 28.14 10.37 -0.57
N VAL A 348 27.60 10.03 0.60
CA VAL A 348 26.16 9.94 0.86
C VAL A 348 25.78 10.74 2.11
N ASP A 349 24.54 11.22 2.16
CA ASP A 349 24.03 12.05 3.25
C ASP A 349 23.47 11.20 4.39
N PHE A 350 22.84 10.08 4.02
CA PHE A 350 22.21 9.14 4.95
C PHE A 350 22.60 7.69 4.66
N VAL A 351 22.54 6.86 5.69
CA VAL A 351 22.82 5.43 5.60
C VAL A 351 21.77 4.62 6.35
N GLN A 352 21.48 3.45 5.81
CA GLN A 352 20.58 2.46 6.41
C GLN A 352 21.17 1.06 6.22
N GLY A 353 21.03 0.18 7.22
CA GLY A 353 21.51 -1.18 7.11
C GLY A 353 21.65 -1.91 8.45
N TYR A 354 21.86 -3.22 8.38
CA TYR A 354 21.96 -4.08 9.56
C TYR A 354 23.19 -3.77 10.42
N TYR A 355 24.21 -3.13 9.86
CA TYR A 355 25.32 -2.59 10.61
C TYR A 355 24.87 -1.59 11.70
N PHE A 356 23.83 -0.79 11.41
CA PHE A 356 23.31 0.23 12.33
C PHE A 356 22.10 -0.25 13.14
N GLY A 357 21.22 -1.03 12.53
CA GLY A 357 20.05 -1.56 13.20
C GLY A 357 19.12 -2.32 12.26
N LYS A 358 18.61 -3.44 12.74
CA LYS A 358 17.56 -4.20 12.06
C LYS A 358 16.20 -3.53 12.27
N PRO A 359 15.20 -3.82 11.42
CA PRO A 359 13.81 -3.43 11.68
C PRO A 359 13.33 -3.91 13.05
N MET A 360 12.80 -2.99 13.87
CA MET A 360 12.28 -3.29 15.23
C MET A 360 10.92 -2.66 15.48
N MET A 361 10.15 -3.20 16.43
CA MET A 361 8.82 -2.66 16.81
C MET A 361 8.89 -1.41 17.69
N LYS A 362 10.07 -1.09 18.21
CA LYS A 362 10.33 0.13 18.99
C LYS A 362 11.48 0.88 18.33
N PRO A 363 11.46 2.23 18.35
CA PRO A 363 12.60 3.02 17.92
C PRO A 363 13.82 2.70 18.80
N LEU A 364 15.01 2.83 18.21
CA LEU A 364 16.30 2.70 18.89
C LEU A 364 16.48 3.68 20.05
#